data_AF-A0A4R9K4B3-F1
#
_entry.id   AF-A0A4R9K4B3-F1
#
_cell.length_a   1.000
_cell.length_b   1.000
_cell.length_c   1.000
_cell.angle_alpha   90.00
_cell.angle_beta   90.00
_cell.angle_gamma   90.00
#
_symmetry.space_group_name_H-M   'P 1'
#
loop_
_entity.id
_entity.type
_entity.pdbx_description
1 polymer ?
#
loop_
_entity_poly.entity_id
_entity_poly.type
_entity_poly.pdbx_seq_one_letter_code
_entity_poly.pdbx_strand_id
1 'polypeptide(L)'
;MINFILQAKKPFLIFFLLLLLGSIPLRARPTYDFQFVDGNGNRYVITKEKLISLQYFAITPIMSSSGIYSGGESRRIFINQKQVDAFTALLSGLEWKNDQETRDRRKGMSHVFWRKKREIKFHSFEMLDEKAEKIENLLKGYLMKESNQSENDPLLGKKISVTREESPWLGFTNSYEEEEQGKHLKAKPFPMPGYSVFKLPTEISMEAQSFLARNDTLREVIVNERYFSNLERIDVTKLILGESQFVGNIKDVKVRSAEVLIPFLLKGQILITYWHTDSEVTIERKEIKENEVIYNLSGTHHYYTNEKNSSNFRFKISINQTSGDVFVYGE
;
A
#
# COMPACT_ATOMS: atom_id res chain seq x y z
N MET A 1 14.89 -50.63 -66.38
CA MET A 1 15.63 -50.61 -65.10
C MET A 1 15.28 -49.28 -64.44
N ILE A 2 14.68 -49.30 -63.22
CA ILE A 2 14.32 -48.14 -62.35
C ILE A 2 13.08 -47.35 -62.87
N ASN A 3 11.98 -47.03 -62.17
CA ASN A 3 11.48 -47.14 -60.76
C ASN A 3 9.93 -47.03 -60.80
N PHE A 4 9.17 -47.89 -60.10
CA PHE A 4 8.56 -47.74 -58.76
C PHE A 4 7.23 -46.95 -58.65
N ILE A 5 6.14 -47.72 -58.69
CA ILE A 5 5.01 -47.82 -57.72
C ILE A 5 4.51 -46.52 -57.04
N LEU A 6 3.32 -46.09 -57.47
CA LEU A 6 2.40 -45.22 -56.74
C LEU A 6 1.44 -46.07 -55.89
N GLN A 7 1.57 -46.05 -54.56
CA GLN A 7 0.49 -46.39 -53.62
C GLN A 7 0.86 -46.00 -52.19
N ALA A 8 0.08 -45.12 -51.58
CA ALA A 8 -0.65 -45.38 -50.33
C ALA A 8 -1.12 -44.06 -49.68
N LYS A 9 -2.42 -44.00 -49.45
CA LYS A 9 -3.19 -42.91 -48.85
C LYS A 9 -2.89 -42.84 -47.35
N LYS A 10 -2.69 -41.62 -46.82
CA LYS A 10 -2.68 -41.33 -45.37
C LYS A 10 -4.10 -41.04 -44.88
N PRO A 11 -4.65 -41.76 -43.90
CA PRO A 11 -5.73 -41.27 -43.06
C PRO A 11 -5.24 -41.22 -41.61
N PHE A 12 -4.47 -40.19 -41.26
CA PHE A 12 -4.08 -39.99 -39.85
C PHE A 12 -4.10 -38.51 -39.42
N LEU A 13 -4.78 -37.66 -40.19
CA LEU A 13 -4.79 -36.20 -39.97
C LEU A 13 -6.16 -35.64 -39.57
N ILE A 14 -7.10 -36.48 -39.13
CA ILE A 14 -8.43 -36.01 -38.67
C ILE A 14 -8.64 -36.20 -37.16
N PHE A 15 -7.84 -37.03 -36.49
CA PHE A 15 -8.00 -37.24 -35.04
C PHE A 15 -7.28 -36.20 -34.15
N PHE A 16 -6.38 -35.39 -34.71
CA PHE A 16 -5.66 -34.37 -33.94
C PHE A 16 -6.35 -32.99 -33.92
N LEU A 17 -7.36 -32.78 -34.77
CA LEU A 17 -8.07 -31.49 -34.85
C LEU A 17 -9.24 -31.37 -33.86
N LEU A 18 -9.69 -32.47 -33.26
CA LEU A 18 -10.78 -32.48 -32.26
C LEU A 18 -10.31 -32.29 -30.81
N LEU A 19 -9.00 -32.31 -30.54
CA LEU A 19 -8.42 -32.06 -29.21
C LEU A 19 -8.14 -30.57 -28.93
N LEU A 20 -8.29 -29.70 -29.93
CA LEU A 20 -8.10 -28.24 -29.81
C LEU A 20 -9.40 -27.45 -29.54
N LEU A 21 -10.53 -28.13 -29.33
CA LEU A 21 -11.82 -27.51 -29.00
C LEU A 21 -12.17 -27.58 -27.49
N GLY A 22 -11.26 -28.08 -26.65
CA GLY A 22 -11.54 -28.46 -25.25
C GLY A 22 -11.13 -27.47 -24.15
N SER A 23 -10.78 -26.22 -24.46
CA SER A 23 -10.47 -25.23 -23.41
C SER A 23 -11.03 -23.86 -23.79
N ILE A 24 -12.36 -23.76 -23.73
CA ILE A 24 -12.99 -22.45 -23.51
C ILE A 24 -12.37 -21.93 -22.21
N PRO A 25 -11.65 -20.79 -22.21
CA PRO A 25 -11.08 -20.25 -20.99
C PRO A 25 -12.23 -20.09 -20.00
N LEU A 26 -12.07 -20.68 -18.82
CA LEU A 26 -12.96 -20.46 -17.67
C LEU A 26 -13.19 -18.95 -17.61
N ARG A 27 -14.40 -18.49 -17.95
CA ARG A 27 -14.74 -17.05 -17.94
C ARG A 27 -14.24 -16.50 -16.61
N ALA A 28 -13.22 -15.65 -16.68
CA ALA A 28 -12.65 -15.02 -15.50
C ALA A 28 -13.81 -14.40 -14.73
N ARG A 29 -14.03 -14.87 -13.51
CA ARG A 29 -15.16 -14.42 -12.70
C ARG A 29 -15.03 -12.91 -12.54
N PRO A 30 -16.12 -12.13 -12.65
CA PRO A 30 -16.04 -10.71 -12.38
C PRO A 30 -15.44 -10.50 -10.98
N THR A 31 -14.47 -9.59 -10.87
CA THR A 31 -13.63 -9.39 -9.68
C THR A 31 -14.26 -8.45 -8.63
N TYR A 32 -15.57 -8.22 -8.71
CA TYR A 32 -16.27 -7.28 -7.84
C TYR A 32 -17.39 -7.92 -7.01
N ASP A 33 -17.59 -7.36 -5.83
CA ASP A 33 -18.74 -7.64 -4.95
C ASP A 33 -19.89 -6.66 -5.25
N PHE A 34 -19.54 -5.40 -5.54
CA PHE A 34 -20.47 -4.38 -5.98
C PHE A 34 -19.88 -3.55 -7.12
N GLN A 35 -20.75 -3.14 -8.04
CA GLN A 35 -20.42 -2.17 -9.07
C GLN A 35 -21.59 -1.18 -9.21
N PHE A 36 -21.29 0.11 -9.25
CA PHE A 36 -22.24 1.15 -9.61
C PHE A 36 -21.72 1.90 -10.83
N VAL A 37 -22.60 2.20 -11.78
CA VAL A 37 -22.31 3.02 -12.96
C VAL A 37 -23.29 4.18 -12.93
N ASP A 38 -22.78 5.41 -12.91
CA ASP A 38 -23.62 6.61 -12.89
C ASP A 38 -24.18 6.94 -14.29
N GLY A 39 -25.07 7.94 -14.36
CA GLY A 39 -25.71 8.36 -15.61
C GLY A 39 -24.74 8.87 -16.68
N ASN A 40 -23.53 9.28 -16.29
CA ASN A 40 -22.47 9.72 -17.18
C ASN A 40 -21.51 8.59 -17.58
N GLY A 41 -21.67 7.41 -16.99
CA GLY A 41 -20.86 6.22 -17.27
C GLY A 41 -19.61 6.08 -16.40
N ASN A 42 -19.40 6.93 -15.39
CA ASN A 42 -18.32 6.67 -14.44
C ASN A 42 -18.66 5.44 -13.62
N ARG A 43 -17.65 4.67 -13.25
CA ARG A 43 -17.83 3.37 -12.59
C ARG A 43 -17.17 3.35 -11.22
N TYR A 44 -17.91 2.85 -10.24
CA TYR A 44 -17.48 2.60 -8.88
C TYR A 44 -17.49 1.10 -8.64
N VAL A 45 -16.40 0.54 -8.13
CA VAL A 45 -16.26 -0.90 -7.90
C VAL A 45 -15.79 -1.17 -6.49
N ILE A 46 -16.55 -1.96 -5.74
CA ILE A 46 -16.15 -2.44 -4.41
C ILE A 46 -15.75 -3.91 -4.51
N THR A 47 -14.55 -4.21 -4.02
CA THR A 47 -13.97 -5.56 -3.98
C THR A 47 -13.60 -5.91 -2.54
N LYS A 48 -14.07 -7.06 -2.05
CA LYS A 48 -13.83 -7.67 -0.73
C LYS A 48 -12.86 -8.84 -0.86
N GLU A 49 -11.62 -8.53 -1.21
CA GLU A 49 -10.53 -9.52 -1.17
C GLU A 49 -9.90 -9.50 0.23
N LYS A 50 -8.57 -9.61 0.34
CA LYS A 50 -7.85 -9.46 1.62
C LYS A 50 -8.05 -8.10 2.26
N LEU A 51 -8.19 -7.05 1.43
CA LEU A 51 -8.52 -5.69 1.83
C LEU A 51 -9.75 -5.24 1.04
N ILE A 52 -10.62 -4.48 1.69
CA ILE A 52 -11.82 -3.93 1.05
C ILE A 52 -11.44 -2.62 0.38
N SER A 53 -11.64 -2.53 -0.94
CA SER A 53 -11.29 -1.32 -1.70
C SER A 53 -12.46 -0.82 -2.53
N LEU A 54 -12.53 0.50 -2.71
CA LEU A 54 -13.40 1.19 -3.65
C LEU A 54 -12.56 1.79 -4.77
N GLN A 55 -12.78 1.34 -6.00
CA GLN A 55 -12.14 1.86 -7.20
C GLN A 55 -13.13 2.73 -7.98
N TYR A 56 -12.71 3.94 -8.32
CA TYR A 56 -13.41 4.88 -9.17
C TYR A 56 -12.72 4.95 -10.54
N PHE A 57 -13.47 4.65 -11.59
CA PHE A 57 -13.06 4.75 -12.98
C PHE A 57 -13.82 5.91 -13.62
N ALA A 58 -13.12 7.04 -13.78
CA ALA A 58 -13.66 8.22 -14.44
C ALA A 58 -13.73 8.01 -15.96
N ILE A 59 -14.80 8.49 -16.59
CA ILE A 59 -14.85 8.64 -18.04
C ILE A 59 -13.92 9.79 -18.44
N THR A 60 -13.02 9.53 -19.38
CA THR A 60 -12.16 10.57 -19.96
C THR A 60 -12.88 11.28 -21.11
N PRO A 61 -12.43 12.48 -21.52
CA PRO A 61 -12.98 13.18 -22.69
C PRO A 61 -13.04 12.31 -23.95
N ILE A 62 -12.01 11.47 -24.16
CA ILE A 62 -11.91 10.54 -25.29
C ILE A 62 -12.99 9.44 -25.23
N MET A 63 -13.39 9.01 -24.03
CA MET A 63 -14.43 7.99 -23.84
C MET A 63 -15.85 8.59 -23.86
N SER A 64 -15.98 9.91 -23.77
CA SER A 64 -17.27 10.59 -23.80
C SER A 64 -17.78 10.77 -25.22
N SER A 65 -19.07 10.50 -25.44
CA SER A 65 -19.77 10.86 -26.69
C SER A 65 -19.69 12.35 -27.05
N SER A 66 -19.49 13.24 -26.06
CA SER A 66 -19.36 14.68 -26.29
C SER A 66 -17.94 15.13 -26.59
N GLY A 67 -16.93 14.28 -26.37
CA GLY A 67 -15.52 14.64 -26.48
C GLY A 67 -14.99 15.62 -25.41
N ILE A 68 -15.86 16.20 -24.57
CA ILE A 68 -15.51 17.27 -23.62
C ILE A 68 -15.76 16.93 -22.15
N TYR A 69 -16.58 15.91 -21.87
CA TYR A 69 -16.91 15.54 -20.49
C TYR A 69 -15.75 14.77 -19.84
N SER A 70 -15.42 15.11 -18.59
CA SER A 70 -14.47 14.38 -17.76
C SER A 70 -15.12 14.06 -16.41
N GLY A 71 -15.03 12.80 -15.98
CA GLY A 71 -15.39 12.38 -14.62
C GLY A 71 -14.36 12.75 -13.57
N GLY A 72 -13.27 13.44 -13.94
CA GLY A 72 -12.12 13.69 -13.08
C GLY A 72 -11.09 12.58 -13.14
N GLU A 73 -10.35 12.38 -12.06
CA GLU A 73 -9.28 11.39 -11.99
C GLU A 73 -9.78 10.05 -11.44
N SER A 74 -9.38 8.96 -12.10
CA SER A 74 -9.59 7.61 -11.57
C SER A 74 -8.74 7.40 -10.33
N ARG A 75 -9.27 6.70 -9.32
CA ARG A 75 -8.56 6.45 -8.06
C ARG A 75 -9.06 5.22 -7.34
N ARG A 76 -8.22 4.66 -6.46
CA ARG A 76 -8.57 3.55 -5.59
C ARG A 76 -8.33 3.95 -4.14
N ILE A 77 -9.32 3.67 -3.29
CA ILE A 77 -9.26 3.93 -1.86
C ILE A 77 -9.50 2.62 -1.08
N PHE A 78 -9.05 2.55 0.16
CA PHE A 78 -9.47 1.48 1.06
C PHE A 78 -10.66 1.94 1.91
N ILE A 79 -11.64 1.07 2.06
CA ILE A 79 -12.81 1.34 2.90
C ILE A 79 -12.92 0.26 3.97
N ASN A 80 -13.51 0.59 5.11
CA ASN A 80 -13.70 -0.36 6.20
C ASN A 80 -15.04 -1.11 6.06
N GLN A 81 -15.20 -2.15 6.90
CA GLN A 81 -16.41 -2.97 6.92
C GLN A 81 -17.67 -2.14 7.24
N LYS A 82 -17.60 -1.14 8.12
CA LYS A 82 -18.74 -0.26 8.45
C LYS A 82 -19.25 0.52 7.23
N GLN A 83 -18.35 0.97 6.35
CA GLN A 83 -18.70 1.63 5.09
C GLN A 83 -19.39 0.68 4.11
N VAL A 84 -18.92 -0.57 4.04
CA VAL A 84 -19.57 -1.63 3.26
C VAL A 84 -20.95 -1.96 3.81
N ASP A 85 -21.09 -2.05 5.13
CA ASP A 85 -22.36 -2.36 5.78
C ASP A 85 -23.37 -1.24 5.53
N ALA A 86 -22.94 0.02 5.64
CA ALA A 86 -23.75 1.18 5.28
C ALA A 86 -24.19 1.14 3.80
N PHE A 87 -23.29 0.79 2.88
CA PHE A 87 -23.62 0.63 1.46
C PHE A 87 -24.61 -0.52 1.23
N THR A 88 -24.41 -1.66 1.90
CA THR A 88 -25.27 -2.84 1.80
C THR A 88 -26.66 -2.56 2.40
N ALA A 89 -26.72 -1.84 3.51
CA ALA A 89 -27.95 -1.39 4.15
C ALA A 89 -28.72 -0.42 3.25
N LEU A 90 -28.01 0.54 2.61
CA LEU A 90 -28.61 1.43 1.61
C LEU A 90 -29.28 0.61 0.51
N LEU A 91 -28.56 -0.32 -0.12
CA LEU A 91 -29.12 -1.17 -1.18
C LEU A 91 -30.29 -2.03 -0.69
N SER A 92 -30.21 -2.57 0.52
CA SER A 92 -31.29 -3.41 1.08
C SER A 92 -32.56 -2.61 1.40
N GLY A 93 -32.43 -1.32 1.70
CA GLY A 93 -33.55 -0.42 1.97
C GLY A 93 -34.18 0.20 0.72
N LEU A 94 -33.62 -0.02 -0.47
CA LEU A 94 -34.23 0.44 -1.71
C LEU A 94 -35.40 -0.48 -2.09
N GLU A 95 -36.59 0.08 -2.22
CA GLU A 95 -37.73 -0.64 -2.80
C GLU A 95 -37.47 -0.86 -4.30
N TRP A 96 -37.26 -2.11 -4.69
CA TRP A 96 -37.07 -2.51 -6.08
C TRP A 96 -38.46 -2.77 -6.69
N LYS A 97 -38.96 -1.88 -7.54
CA LYS A 97 -40.17 -2.17 -8.33
C LYS A 97 -39.83 -3.31 -9.27
N ASN A 98 -40.61 -4.40 -9.19
CA ASN A 98 -40.47 -5.66 -9.93
C ASN A 98 -39.56 -5.57 -11.16
N ASP A 99 -38.35 -6.13 -11.02
CA ASP A 99 -37.41 -6.60 -12.05
C ASP A 99 -37.72 -6.21 -13.50
N GLN A 100 -37.74 -4.91 -13.82
CA GLN A 100 -37.54 -4.50 -15.21
C GLN A 100 -36.06 -4.68 -15.53
N GLU A 101 -35.71 -5.93 -15.82
CA GLU A 101 -34.43 -6.37 -16.37
C GLU A 101 -34.24 -5.87 -17.81
N THR A 102 -34.57 -4.62 -18.13
CA THR A 102 -34.20 -4.08 -19.42
C THR A 102 -32.70 -3.82 -19.38
N ARG A 103 -31.94 -4.75 -19.97
CA ARG A 103 -30.49 -4.62 -20.22
C ARG A 103 -30.17 -3.52 -21.24
N ASP A 104 -31.19 -2.97 -21.88
CA ASP A 104 -31.06 -1.85 -22.81
C ASP A 104 -30.72 -0.58 -22.05
N ARG A 105 -29.42 -0.30 -21.98
CA ARG A 105 -28.88 0.95 -21.48
C ARG A 105 -29.37 2.10 -22.34
N ARG A 106 -30.09 3.06 -21.73
CA ARG A 106 -30.30 4.39 -22.30
C ARG A 106 -29.30 5.37 -21.71
N LYS A 107 -28.92 6.39 -22.49
CA LYS A 107 -28.03 7.46 -22.03
C LYS A 107 -28.67 8.16 -20.81
N GLY A 108 -27.88 8.43 -19.77
CA GLY A 108 -28.36 9.04 -18.53
C GLY A 108 -28.88 8.05 -17.48
N MET A 109 -29.05 6.76 -17.81
CA MET A 109 -29.43 5.74 -16.82
C MET A 109 -28.23 5.34 -15.97
N SER A 110 -28.51 5.08 -14.69
CA SER A 110 -27.53 4.52 -13.77
C SER A 110 -27.80 3.03 -13.56
N HIS A 111 -26.77 2.28 -13.16
CA HIS A 111 -26.88 0.86 -12.92
C HIS A 111 -26.17 0.46 -11.64
N VAL A 112 -26.77 -0.45 -10.88
CA VAL A 112 -26.10 -1.13 -9.77
C VAL A 112 -26.09 -2.63 -10.01
N PHE A 113 -24.93 -3.23 -9.77
CA PHE A 113 -24.69 -4.65 -9.81
C PHE A 113 -24.16 -5.08 -8.45
N TRP A 114 -24.67 -6.17 -7.90
CA TRP A 114 -24.14 -6.71 -6.66
C TRP A 114 -24.22 -8.22 -6.63
N ARG A 115 -23.24 -8.82 -5.96
CA ARG A 115 -23.19 -10.27 -5.82
C ARG A 115 -23.92 -10.71 -4.57
N LYS A 116 -24.88 -11.61 -4.74
CA LYS A 116 -25.51 -12.34 -3.63
C LYS A 116 -25.27 -13.84 -3.85
N LYS A 117 -24.40 -14.44 -3.05
CA LYS A 117 -23.91 -15.82 -3.23
C LYS A 117 -23.23 -16.00 -4.61
N ARG A 118 -23.80 -16.83 -5.49
CA ARG A 118 -23.30 -17.10 -6.85
C ARG A 118 -24.06 -16.33 -7.94
N GLU A 119 -25.04 -15.50 -7.56
CA GLU A 119 -25.84 -14.72 -8.48
C GLU A 119 -25.39 -13.25 -8.48
N ILE A 120 -25.38 -12.64 -9.67
CA ILE A 120 -25.25 -11.20 -9.81
C ILE A 120 -26.67 -10.66 -9.93
N LYS A 121 -27.04 -9.79 -9.00
CA LYS A 121 -28.25 -8.99 -9.09
C LYS A 121 -27.92 -7.67 -9.80
N PHE A 122 -28.89 -7.16 -10.52
CA PHE A 122 -28.77 -5.99 -11.35
C PHE A 122 -30.03 -5.14 -11.23
N HIS A 123 -29.85 -3.83 -11.17
CA HIS A 123 -30.96 -2.88 -11.26
C HIS A 123 -30.54 -1.67 -12.09
N SER A 124 -31.47 -1.20 -12.90
CA SER A 124 -31.34 0.03 -13.68
C SER A 124 -32.18 1.12 -13.03
N PHE A 125 -31.62 2.32 -12.98
CA PHE A 125 -32.31 3.52 -12.53
C PHE A 125 -32.54 4.45 -13.71
N GLU A 126 -33.72 5.05 -13.76
CA GLU A 126 -34.02 6.11 -14.72
C GLU A 126 -33.14 7.33 -14.49
N MET A 127 -33.10 8.22 -15.48
CA MET A 127 -32.37 9.47 -15.36
C MET A 127 -32.92 10.29 -14.18
N LEU A 128 -32.02 10.81 -13.34
CA LEU A 128 -32.35 11.59 -12.12
C LEU A 128 -33.13 10.80 -11.05
N ASP A 129 -33.02 9.48 -11.01
CA ASP A 129 -33.59 8.69 -9.90
C ASP A 129 -32.86 9.02 -8.58
N GLU A 130 -33.61 9.46 -7.58
CA GLU A 130 -33.10 9.82 -6.24
C GLU A 130 -32.32 8.68 -5.57
N LYS A 131 -32.63 7.41 -5.89
CA LYS A 131 -31.93 6.25 -5.33
C LYS A 131 -30.53 6.12 -5.92
N ALA A 132 -30.39 6.35 -7.23
CA ALA A 132 -29.09 6.38 -7.90
C ALA A 132 -28.22 7.52 -7.36
N GLU A 133 -28.81 8.70 -7.17
CA GLU A 133 -28.13 9.85 -6.57
C GLU A 133 -27.66 9.55 -5.14
N LYS A 134 -28.50 8.92 -4.30
CA LYS A 134 -28.10 8.50 -2.94
C LYS A 134 -26.90 7.54 -2.94
N ILE A 135 -26.90 6.57 -3.87
CA ILE A 135 -25.78 5.65 -4.05
C ILE A 135 -24.51 6.41 -4.45
N GLU A 136 -24.62 7.26 -5.48
CA GLU A 136 -23.49 8.03 -6.00
C GLU A 136 -22.90 8.94 -4.94
N ASN A 137 -23.74 9.68 -4.20
CA ASN A 137 -23.32 10.59 -3.14
C ASN A 137 -22.64 9.85 -1.98
N LEU A 138 -23.12 8.66 -1.61
CA LEU A 138 -22.46 7.85 -0.58
C LEU A 138 -21.05 7.43 -1.02
N LEU A 139 -20.91 6.94 -2.25
CA LEU A 139 -19.63 6.50 -2.81
C LEU A 139 -18.65 7.67 -3.00
N LYS A 140 -19.13 8.80 -3.53
CA LYS A 140 -18.35 10.06 -3.58
C LYS A 140 -17.92 10.51 -2.19
N GLY A 141 -18.80 10.39 -1.20
CA GLY A 141 -18.50 10.70 0.19
C GLY A 141 -17.35 9.85 0.76
N TYR A 142 -17.25 8.58 0.39
CA TYR A 142 -16.11 7.74 0.76
C TYR A 142 -14.82 8.21 0.08
N LEU A 143 -14.89 8.52 -1.21
CA LEU A 143 -13.76 9.03 -1.98
C LEU A 143 -13.26 10.41 -1.49
N MET A 144 -14.13 11.25 -0.93
CA MET A 144 -13.76 12.56 -0.36
C MET A 144 -13.32 12.47 1.11
N LYS A 145 -13.84 11.52 1.89
CA LYS A 145 -13.40 11.37 3.28
C LYS A 145 -11.97 10.87 3.41
N GLU A 146 -11.46 10.10 2.46
CA GLU A 146 -10.05 9.68 2.50
C GLU A 146 -9.08 10.86 2.27
N SER A 147 -9.44 11.84 1.43
CA SER A 147 -8.62 13.06 1.30
C SER A 147 -8.56 13.87 2.60
N ASN A 148 -9.61 13.80 3.43
CA ASN A 148 -9.66 14.48 4.72
C ASN A 148 -9.24 13.59 5.90
N GLN A 149 -9.17 12.25 5.73
CA GLN A 149 -8.61 11.34 6.73
C GLN A 149 -7.08 11.41 6.79
N SER A 150 -6.43 12.00 5.77
CA SER A 150 -5.06 12.49 5.93
C SER A 150 -4.97 13.36 7.19
N GLU A 151 -5.92 14.27 7.49
CA GLU A 151 -5.82 15.19 8.63
C GLU A 151 -5.99 14.59 10.03
N ASN A 152 -6.44 13.33 10.17
CA ASN A 152 -6.69 12.69 11.49
C ASN A 152 -5.71 11.56 11.82
N ASP A 153 -4.58 11.45 11.13
CA ASP A 153 -3.55 10.52 11.54
C ASP A 153 -2.92 11.00 12.87
N PRO A 154 -2.92 10.20 13.94
CA PRO A 154 -2.41 10.59 15.26
C PRO A 154 -0.90 10.91 15.26
N LEU A 155 -0.19 10.58 14.19
CA LEU A 155 1.22 10.88 14.01
C LEU A 155 1.47 12.23 13.33
N LEU A 156 0.48 12.83 12.66
CA LEU A 156 0.71 14.11 11.98
C LEU A 156 0.96 15.24 12.97
N GLY A 157 1.97 16.05 12.67
CA GLY A 157 2.47 17.08 13.57
C GLY A 157 3.17 16.52 14.81
N LYS A 158 3.25 15.19 15.00
CA LYS A 158 3.99 14.59 16.10
C LYS A 158 5.48 14.82 15.88
N LYS A 159 6.10 15.45 16.87
CA LYS A 159 7.55 15.57 16.95
C LYS A 159 8.16 14.30 17.56
N ILE A 160 9.21 13.80 16.95
CA ILE A 160 10.01 12.67 17.41
C ILE A 160 11.42 13.18 17.61
N SER A 161 11.87 13.22 18.87
CA SER A 161 13.25 13.52 19.20
C SER A 161 14.09 12.25 19.09
N VAL A 162 15.25 12.35 18.45
CA VAL A 162 16.25 11.28 18.36
C VAL A 162 17.56 11.82 18.90
N THR A 163 18.14 11.12 19.87
CA THR A 163 19.37 11.54 20.54
C THR A 163 20.47 10.49 20.42
N ARG A 164 21.73 10.92 20.56
CA ARG A 164 22.88 10.01 20.51
C ARG A 164 22.95 9.09 21.72
N GLU A 165 22.51 9.55 22.87
CA GLU A 165 22.51 8.82 24.14
C GLU A 165 21.61 7.59 24.09
N GLU A 166 20.54 7.66 23.29
CA GLU A 166 19.59 6.57 23.06
C GLU A 166 19.99 5.65 21.90
N SER A 167 21.14 5.90 21.25
CA SER A 167 21.57 5.17 20.06
C SER A 167 21.81 3.69 20.36
N PRO A 168 21.16 2.76 19.62
CA PRO A 168 21.48 1.33 19.68
C PRO A 168 22.93 1.02 19.25
N TRP A 169 23.59 1.97 18.60
CA TRP A 169 24.88 1.83 17.94
C TRP A 169 26.04 2.36 18.79
N LEU A 170 25.75 2.83 20.01
CA LEU A 170 26.77 3.39 20.89
C LEU A 170 27.85 2.35 21.20
N GLY A 171 29.09 2.63 20.80
CA GLY A 171 30.23 1.72 20.94
C GLY A 171 30.49 0.81 19.73
N PHE A 172 29.76 0.97 18.62
CA PHE A 172 29.87 0.16 17.40
C PHE A 172 30.31 0.98 16.17
N THR A 173 30.83 2.18 16.38
CA THR A 173 31.22 3.14 15.33
C THR A 173 32.61 3.73 15.60
N ASN A 174 33.56 2.91 16.08
CA ASN A 174 34.89 3.40 16.47
C ASN A 174 35.85 3.48 15.27
N SER A 175 35.52 2.81 14.16
CA SER A 175 36.22 2.95 12.89
C SER A 175 35.22 3.13 11.74
N TYR A 176 35.73 3.63 10.61
CA TYR A 176 34.96 3.75 9.38
C TYR A 176 34.42 2.38 8.92
N GLU A 177 35.24 1.33 9.00
CA GLU A 177 34.85 -0.02 8.59
C GLU A 177 33.71 -0.58 9.45
N GLU A 178 33.74 -0.31 10.76
CA GLU A 178 32.65 -0.71 11.67
C GLU A 178 31.36 0.05 11.36
N GLU A 179 31.46 1.34 11.06
CA GLU A 179 30.32 2.16 10.67
C GLU A 179 29.70 1.66 9.36
N GLU A 180 30.52 1.35 8.34
CA GLU A 180 30.08 0.77 7.08
C GLU A 180 29.45 -0.61 7.26
N GLN A 181 30.04 -1.49 8.08
CA GLN A 181 29.44 -2.79 8.39
C GLN A 181 28.11 -2.64 9.12
N GLY A 182 28.03 -1.65 10.03
CA GLY A 182 26.83 -1.32 10.78
C GLY A 182 25.67 -0.85 9.90
N LYS A 183 25.91 -0.44 8.65
CA LYS A 183 24.84 -0.07 7.71
C LYS A 183 23.98 -1.24 7.27
N HIS A 184 24.48 -2.47 7.34
CA HIS A 184 23.77 -3.66 6.86
C HIS A 184 23.32 -4.54 8.03
N LEU A 185 22.05 -4.41 8.44
CA LEU A 185 21.49 -5.22 9.53
C LEU A 185 21.02 -6.57 9.02
N LYS A 186 21.51 -7.63 9.66
CA LYS A 186 21.07 -8.99 9.38
C LYS A 186 19.82 -9.33 10.19
N ALA A 187 18.84 -9.92 9.53
CA ALA A 187 17.72 -10.57 10.19
C ALA A 187 18.15 -11.92 10.75
N LYS A 188 17.92 -12.12 12.05
CA LYS A 188 18.22 -13.37 12.76
C LYS A 188 17.10 -13.77 13.73
N PRO A 189 17.00 -15.06 14.11
CA PRO A 189 16.01 -15.54 15.08
C PRO A 189 16.23 -14.93 16.46
N PHE A 190 15.14 -14.60 17.16
CA PHE A 190 15.15 -14.08 18.53
C PHE A 190 14.41 -15.03 19.48
N PRO A 191 14.85 -15.18 20.75
CA PRO A 191 16.12 -14.70 21.30
C PRO A 191 17.31 -15.50 20.74
N MET A 192 18.48 -14.88 20.63
CA MET A 192 19.72 -15.52 20.16
C MET A 192 20.77 -15.56 21.29
N PRO A 193 21.43 -16.70 21.56
CA PRO A 193 22.48 -16.78 22.57
C PRO A 193 23.61 -15.77 22.30
N GLY A 194 24.06 -15.08 23.36
CA GLY A 194 25.11 -14.06 23.25
C GLY A 194 24.63 -12.69 22.77
N TYR A 195 23.34 -12.54 22.46
CA TYR A 195 22.74 -11.24 22.12
C TYR A 195 21.92 -10.71 23.28
N SER A 196 22.13 -9.44 23.59
CA SER A 196 21.32 -8.69 24.55
C SER A 196 20.23 -7.94 23.79
N VAL A 197 18.98 -8.05 24.26
CA VAL A 197 17.90 -7.20 23.77
C VAL A 197 18.06 -5.80 24.35
N PHE A 198 17.85 -4.79 23.54
CA PHE A 198 17.91 -3.42 24.02
C PHE A 198 16.73 -3.15 24.96
N LYS A 199 16.99 -2.46 26.08
CA LYS A 199 15.95 -1.83 26.90
C LYS A 199 15.51 -0.55 26.20
N LEU A 200 14.78 -0.71 25.12
CA LEU A 200 14.30 0.43 24.35
C LEU A 200 13.01 0.99 24.96
N PRO A 201 12.67 2.25 24.64
CA PRO A 201 11.33 2.78 24.88
C PRO A 201 10.26 1.81 24.37
N THR A 202 9.11 1.72 25.05
CA THR A 202 8.06 0.75 24.71
C THR A 202 7.59 0.86 23.26
N GLU A 203 7.75 2.02 22.65
CA GLU A 203 7.40 2.34 21.27
C GLU A 203 8.15 1.54 20.20
N ILE A 204 9.25 0.86 20.54
CA ILE A 204 10.03 0.04 19.58
C ILE A 204 10.15 -1.42 20.02
N SER A 205 9.12 -1.88 20.71
CA SER A 205 8.88 -3.27 21.06
C SER A 205 7.44 -3.68 20.73
N MET A 206 7.21 -4.95 20.43
CA MET A 206 5.86 -5.49 20.24
C MET A 206 5.75 -6.83 20.97
N GLU A 207 4.64 -7.08 21.65
CA GLU A 207 4.42 -8.32 22.42
C GLU A 207 5.57 -8.58 23.45
N ALA A 208 6.11 -7.51 24.04
CA ALA A 208 7.28 -7.52 24.93
C ALA A 208 8.58 -8.07 24.29
N GLN A 209 8.64 -8.18 22.95
CA GLN A 209 9.83 -8.54 22.20
C GLN A 209 10.44 -7.29 21.56
N SER A 210 11.75 -7.13 21.74
CA SER A 210 12.53 -6.08 21.07
C SER A 210 12.68 -6.38 19.58
N PHE A 211 12.67 -5.33 18.77
CA PHE A 211 12.98 -5.43 17.34
C PHE A 211 14.48 -5.52 17.05
N LEU A 212 15.32 -4.99 17.94
CA LEU A 212 16.77 -5.02 17.85
C LEU A 212 17.38 -5.86 18.96
N ALA A 213 18.51 -6.47 18.67
CA ALA A 213 19.42 -7.05 19.66
C ALA A 213 20.85 -6.76 19.25
N ARG A 214 21.75 -6.72 20.24
CA ARG A 214 23.17 -6.47 20.01
C ARG A 214 24.06 -7.54 20.63
N ASN A 215 25.20 -7.75 20.02
CA ASN A 215 26.27 -8.56 20.55
C ASN A 215 27.51 -7.69 20.72
N ASP A 216 27.82 -7.35 21.97
CA ASP A 216 28.92 -6.45 22.31
C ASP A 216 30.30 -7.07 21.96
N THR A 217 30.42 -8.39 22.01
CA THR A 217 31.66 -9.11 21.65
C THR A 217 31.90 -9.13 20.14
N LEU A 218 30.86 -9.43 19.36
CA LEU A 218 30.93 -9.46 17.90
C LEU A 218 30.84 -8.07 17.27
N ARG A 219 30.53 -7.05 18.08
CA ARG A 219 30.28 -5.68 17.64
C ARG A 219 29.27 -5.62 16.50
N GLU A 220 28.14 -6.31 16.67
CA GLU A 220 27.04 -6.40 15.69
C GLU A 220 25.69 -6.02 16.33
N VAL A 221 24.83 -5.35 15.55
CA VAL A 221 23.40 -5.15 15.83
C VAL A 221 22.58 -5.88 14.77
N ILE A 222 21.55 -6.61 15.21
CA ILE A 222 20.68 -7.43 14.36
C ILE A 222 19.21 -7.04 14.53
N VAL A 223 18.40 -7.36 13.54
CA VAL A 223 16.94 -7.22 13.58
C VAL A 223 16.27 -8.57 13.75
N ASN A 224 15.09 -8.56 14.38
CA ASN A 224 14.31 -9.77 14.60
C ASN A 224 13.69 -10.28 13.29
N GLU A 225 14.13 -11.45 12.82
CA GLU A 225 13.71 -12.00 11.52
C GLU A 225 12.23 -12.35 11.43
N ARG A 226 11.54 -12.49 12.57
CA ARG A 226 10.09 -12.69 12.62
C ARG A 226 9.36 -11.51 11.98
N TYR A 227 9.89 -10.30 12.17
CA TYR A 227 9.24 -9.05 11.79
C TYR A 227 9.88 -8.40 10.56
N PHE A 228 11.16 -8.64 10.32
CA PHE A 228 11.93 -7.93 9.29
C PHE A 228 12.72 -8.89 8.39
N SER A 229 12.99 -8.46 7.15
CA SER A 229 14.16 -8.93 6.38
C SER A 229 15.44 -8.27 6.91
N ASN A 230 16.56 -8.50 6.22
CA ASN A 230 17.72 -7.62 6.38
C ASN A 230 17.27 -6.17 6.13
N LEU A 231 17.84 -5.24 6.89
CA LEU A 231 17.58 -3.81 6.76
C LEU A 231 18.86 -3.05 6.43
N GLU A 232 18.71 -1.98 5.68
CA GLU A 232 19.75 -1.00 5.35
C GLU A 232 19.58 0.24 6.23
N ARG A 233 20.67 0.69 6.84
CA ARG A 233 20.69 1.99 7.52
C ARG A 233 21.00 3.08 6.53
N ILE A 234 20.13 4.08 6.49
CA ILE A 234 20.19 5.13 5.49
C ILE A 234 20.34 6.47 6.20
N ASP A 235 21.36 7.21 5.78
CA ASP A 235 21.58 8.59 6.22
C ASP A 235 20.66 9.53 5.43
N VAL A 236 19.48 9.81 6.00
CA VAL A 236 18.46 10.62 5.32
C VAL A 236 18.85 12.09 5.22
N THR A 237 19.85 12.54 5.98
CA THR A 237 20.36 13.91 5.90
C THR A 237 21.24 14.14 4.66
N LYS A 238 21.68 13.05 4.00
CA LYS A 238 22.52 13.08 2.79
C LYS A 238 21.77 12.70 1.53
N LEU A 239 20.50 12.34 1.62
CA LEU A 239 19.69 12.00 0.44
C LEU A 239 19.52 13.22 -0.45
N ILE A 240 19.81 13.05 -1.74
CA ILE A 240 19.60 14.09 -2.74
C ILE A 240 18.13 14.08 -3.18
N LEU A 241 17.60 15.23 -3.61
CA LEU A 241 16.24 15.36 -4.12
C LEU A 241 15.95 14.30 -5.21
N GLY A 242 14.92 13.49 -4.97
CA GLY A 242 14.48 12.43 -5.88
C GLY A 242 15.29 11.14 -5.81
N GLU A 243 16.39 11.10 -5.04
CA GLU A 243 17.09 9.86 -4.72
C GLU A 243 16.17 8.95 -3.92
N SER A 244 16.19 7.65 -4.22
CA SER A 244 15.46 6.63 -3.48
C SER A 244 16.39 5.54 -2.99
N GLN A 245 16.24 5.13 -1.74
CA GLN A 245 17.00 4.02 -1.17
C GLN A 245 16.05 3.00 -0.52
N PHE A 246 16.36 1.71 -0.70
CA PHE A 246 15.57 0.62 -0.15
C PHE A 246 16.02 0.33 1.29
N VAL A 247 15.10 0.43 2.24
CA VAL A 247 15.38 0.16 3.66
C VAL A 247 15.32 -1.35 3.93
N GLY A 248 14.35 -2.05 3.34
CA GLY A 248 14.11 -3.47 3.62
C GLY A 248 12.63 -3.83 3.55
N ASN A 249 12.31 -5.03 4.00
CA ASN A 249 10.95 -5.59 3.99
C ASN A 249 10.45 -5.89 5.42
N ILE A 250 9.25 -5.43 5.73
CA ILE A 250 8.56 -5.69 7.00
C ILE A 250 7.60 -6.86 6.78
N LYS A 251 7.83 -8.00 7.44
CA LYS A 251 7.06 -9.23 7.24
C LYS A 251 5.73 -9.21 7.98
N ASP A 252 5.71 -8.63 9.17
CA ASP A 252 4.52 -8.64 10.04
C ASP A 252 3.64 -7.40 9.80
N VAL A 253 2.35 -7.63 9.55
CA VAL A 253 1.37 -6.57 9.24
C VAL A 253 1.17 -5.61 10.41
N LYS A 254 1.29 -6.05 11.66
CA LYS A 254 1.16 -5.16 12.82
C LYS A 254 2.34 -4.20 12.91
N VAL A 255 3.54 -4.69 12.60
CA VAL A 255 4.77 -3.88 12.60
C VAL A 255 4.79 -2.89 11.44
N ARG A 256 4.08 -3.18 10.33
CA ARG A 256 3.92 -2.24 9.20
C ARG A 256 3.12 -0.97 9.53
N SER A 257 2.38 -0.96 10.65
CA SER A 257 1.67 0.24 11.09
C SER A 257 2.67 1.38 11.34
N ALA A 258 2.34 2.59 10.91
CA ALA A 258 3.28 3.71 10.99
C ALA A 258 3.58 4.11 12.44
N GLU A 259 2.63 3.86 13.35
CA GLU A 259 2.73 4.12 14.77
C GLU A 259 3.84 3.29 15.43
N VAL A 260 4.17 2.15 14.84
CA VAL A 260 5.24 1.27 15.27
C VAL A 260 6.47 1.47 14.39
N LEU A 261 6.29 1.45 13.07
CA LEU A 261 7.39 1.43 12.12
C LEU A 261 8.19 2.73 12.11
N ILE A 262 7.55 3.90 12.07
CA ILE A 262 8.28 5.16 11.97
C ILE A 262 9.10 5.43 13.24
N PRO A 263 8.55 5.31 14.47
CA PRO A 263 9.38 5.40 15.68
C PRO A 263 10.50 4.37 15.70
N PHE A 264 10.27 3.14 15.23
CA PHE A 264 11.33 2.13 15.12
C PHE A 264 12.43 2.55 14.15
N LEU A 265 12.09 3.00 12.94
CA LEU A 265 13.06 3.43 11.95
C LEU A 265 13.91 4.61 12.44
N LEU A 266 13.29 5.57 13.14
CA LEU A 266 13.95 6.78 13.64
C LEU A 266 14.72 6.53 14.94
N LYS A 267 14.06 6.05 16.01
CA LYS A 267 14.70 5.82 17.31
C LYS A 267 15.64 4.62 17.29
N GLY A 268 15.37 3.62 16.46
CA GLY A 268 16.31 2.53 16.17
C GLY A 268 17.51 2.96 15.32
N GLN A 269 17.47 4.19 14.78
CA GLN A 269 18.48 4.77 13.89
C GLN A 269 18.79 3.87 12.69
N ILE A 270 17.74 3.23 12.16
CA ILE A 270 17.75 2.65 10.82
C ILE A 270 17.74 3.80 9.81
N LEU A 271 16.97 4.84 10.06
CA LEU A 271 17.09 6.11 9.37
C LEU A 271 17.90 7.06 10.25
N ILE A 272 19.12 7.36 9.82
CA ILE A 272 20.05 8.25 10.54
C ILE A 272 19.66 9.69 10.21
N THR A 273 19.27 10.43 11.24
CA THR A 273 18.68 11.78 11.13
C THR A 273 19.55 12.88 11.76
N TYR A 274 20.72 12.54 12.29
CA TYR A 274 21.68 13.49 12.85
C TYR A 274 23.10 12.99 12.66
N TRP A 275 24.09 13.91 12.73
CA TRP A 275 25.51 13.56 12.63
C TRP A 275 26.20 13.51 14.00
N HIS A 276 25.96 14.47 14.90
CA HIS A 276 26.72 14.57 16.15
C HIS A 276 25.91 14.36 17.43
N THR A 277 24.80 15.09 17.62
CA THR A 277 24.10 15.09 18.93
C THR A 277 22.68 14.56 18.86
N ASP A 278 21.83 15.23 18.09
CA ASP A 278 20.39 14.98 18.13
C ASP A 278 19.67 15.56 16.90
N SER A 279 18.42 15.15 16.73
CA SER A 279 17.48 15.71 15.77
C SER A 279 16.06 15.77 16.32
N GLU A 280 15.27 16.69 15.78
CA GLU A 280 13.82 16.68 15.88
C GLU A 280 13.24 16.39 14.50
N VAL A 281 12.37 15.38 14.40
CA VAL A 281 11.68 15.00 13.17
C VAL A 281 10.17 15.15 13.36
N THR A 282 9.50 15.77 12.40
CA THR A 282 8.05 15.97 12.37
C THR A 282 7.46 15.27 11.15
N ILE A 283 6.34 14.57 11.35
CA ILE A 283 5.58 13.98 10.24
C ILE A 283 4.60 15.05 9.75
N GLU A 284 4.85 15.55 8.55
CA GLU A 284 4.13 16.70 7.98
C GLU A 284 2.86 16.28 7.26
N ARG A 285 2.94 15.17 6.50
CA ARG A 285 1.87 14.77 5.60
C ARG A 285 1.86 13.28 5.36
N LYS A 286 0.65 12.73 5.28
CA LYS A 286 0.39 11.35 4.86
C LYS A 286 -0.33 11.32 3.52
N GLU A 287 0.16 10.50 2.61
CA GLU A 287 -0.50 10.19 1.35
C GLU A 287 -0.76 8.68 1.28
N ILE A 288 -1.95 8.31 0.81
CA ILE A 288 -2.32 6.92 0.56
C ILE A 288 -2.43 6.75 -0.96
N LYS A 289 -1.68 5.79 -1.50
CA LYS A 289 -1.72 5.34 -2.89
C LYS A 289 -2.06 3.85 -2.89
N GLU A 290 -2.54 3.33 -4.03
CA GLU A 290 -3.22 2.03 -4.13
C GLU A 290 -2.75 0.91 -3.19
N ASN A 291 -1.43 0.68 -3.08
CA ASN A 291 -0.83 -0.31 -2.18
C ASN A 291 0.29 0.28 -1.31
N GLU A 292 0.35 1.60 -1.19
CA GLU A 292 1.48 2.30 -0.59
C GLU A 292 0.99 3.43 0.32
N VAL A 293 1.59 3.55 1.49
CA VAL A 293 1.38 4.69 2.37
C VAL A 293 2.68 5.46 2.45
N ILE A 294 2.62 6.74 2.12
CA ILE A 294 3.76 7.63 2.07
C ILE A 294 3.62 8.64 3.21
N TYR A 295 4.67 8.78 4.00
CA TYR A 295 4.80 9.82 5.01
C TYR A 295 5.88 10.80 4.56
N ASN A 296 5.56 12.09 4.53
CA ASN A 296 6.52 13.17 4.29
C ASN A 296 6.96 13.69 5.65
N LEU A 297 8.27 13.73 5.87
CA LEU A 297 8.86 14.11 7.14
C LEU A 297 9.81 15.29 6.92
N SER A 298 9.81 16.20 7.88
CA SER A 298 10.79 17.27 7.97
C SER A 298 11.56 17.13 9.28
N GLY A 299 12.78 17.65 9.33
CA GLY A 299 13.51 17.67 10.58
C GLY A 299 14.62 18.69 10.60
N THR A 300 15.16 18.88 11.80
CA THR A 300 16.34 19.69 12.06
C THR A 300 17.31 18.84 12.86
N HIS A 301 18.57 18.77 12.43
CA HIS A 301 19.62 18.10 13.19
C HIS A 301 20.62 19.11 13.73
N HIS A 302 21.15 18.80 14.91
CA HIS A 302 22.12 19.61 15.62
C HIS A 302 23.52 18.98 15.54
N TYR A 303 24.51 19.84 15.30
CA TYR A 303 25.91 19.41 15.24
C TYR A 303 26.86 20.48 15.77
N TYR A 304 28.05 20.05 16.18
CA TYR A 304 29.11 20.92 16.70
C TYR A 304 30.37 20.83 15.84
N THR A 305 30.92 21.99 15.47
CA THR A 305 32.28 22.13 14.92
C THR A 305 33.13 22.88 15.94
N ASN A 306 32.86 24.18 16.10
CA ASN A 306 33.34 25.04 17.19
C ASN A 306 32.19 25.63 18.01
N GLU A 307 30.99 25.67 17.42
CA GLU A 307 29.75 26.16 18.01
C GLU A 307 28.58 25.25 17.62
N LYS A 308 27.43 25.43 18.28
CA LYS A 308 26.22 24.67 17.96
C LYS A 308 25.64 25.16 16.63
N ASN A 309 25.49 24.25 15.69
CA ASN A 309 24.89 24.48 14.38
C ASN A 309 23.61 23.65 14.24
N SER A 310 22.71 24.11 13.36
CA SER A 310 21.47 23.43 13.01
C SER A 310 21.35 23.36 11.48
N SER A 311 20.90 22.24 10.95
CA SER A 311 20.55 22.12 9.52
C SER A 311 19.24 21.38 9.36
N ASN A 312 18.44 21.83 8.40
CA ASN A 312 17.14 21.26 8.08
C ASN A 312 17.29 20.18 7.01
N PHE A 313 16.43 19.17 7.07
CA PHE A 313 16.34 18.12 6.06
C PHE A 313 14.88 17.69 5.87
N ARG A 314 14.60 17.08 4.72
CA ARG A 314 13.28 16.54 4.38
C ARG A 314 13.45 15.22 3.64
N PHE A 315 12.50 14.32 3.85
CA PHE A 315 12.49 13.02 3.20
C PHE A 315 11.10 12.40 3.26
N LYS A 316 10.87 11.38 2.43
CA LYS A 316 9.67 10.55 2.50
C LYS A 316 10.03 9.16 2.97
N ILE A 317 9.11 8.53 3.68
CA ILE A 317 9.09 7.08 3.88
C ILE A 317 7.89 6.55 3.10
N SER A 318 8.11 5.60 2.20
CA SER A 318 7.02 4.85 1.57
C SER A 318 6.98 3.41 2.05
N ILE A 319 5.77 2.92 2.32
CA ILE A 319 5.52 1.60 2.88
C ILE A 319 4.52 0.90 1.99
N ASN A 320 4.97 -0.12 1.26
CA ASN A 320 4.09 -0.98 0.50
C ASN A 320 3.30 -1.89 1.45
N GLN A 321 1.99 -1.68 1.54
CA GLN A 321 1.11 -2.40 2.46
C GLN A 321 0.98 -3.89 2.11
N THR A 322 1.20 -4.25 0.85
CA THR A 322 1.09 -5.65 0.38
C THR A 322 2.40 -6.39 0.56
N SER A 323 3.48 -5.94 -0.07
CA SER A 323 4.78 -6.61 0.00
C SER A 323 5.46 -6.42 1.36
N GLY A 324 5.26 -5.26 2.00
CA GLY A 324 5.99 -4.84 3.19
C GLY A 324 7.29 -4.09 2.88
N ASP A 325 7.58 -3.83 1.61
CA ASP A 325 8.77 -3.09 1.20
C ASP A 325 8.72 -1.65 1.70
N VAL A 326 9.86 -1.17 2.17
CA VAL A 326 10.04 0.18 2.69
C VAL A 326 11.14 0.88 1.91
N PHE A 327 10.81 2.06 1.41
CA PHE A 327 11.74 2.95 0.72
C PHE A 327 11.80 4.30 1.42
N VAL A 328 12.93 4.98 1.27
CA VAL A 328 13.07 6.39 1.64
C VAL A 328 13.50 7.22 0.43
N TYR A 329 13.03 8.47 0.39
CA TYR A 329 13.26 9.39 -0.71
C TYR A 329 13.75 10.74 -0.21
N GLY A 330 14.74 11.34 -0.87
CA GLY A 330 15.14 12.73 -0.60
C GLY A 330 14.13 13.74 -1.16
N GLU A 331 13.87 14.81 -0.40
CA GLU A 331 12.97 15.93 -0.75
C GLU A 331 13.64 17.30 -0.75
#